data_AF-K2K2W7-F1
#
_entry.id   AF-K2K2W7-F1
#
_cell.length_a   1.000
_cell.length_b   1.000
_cell.length_c   1.000
_cell.angle_alpha   90.00
_cell.angle_beta   90.00
_cell.angle_gamma   90.00
#
_symmetry.space_group_name_H-M   'P 1'
#
loop_
_entity.id
_entity.type
_entity.pdbx_description
1 polymer ?
#
loop_
_entity_poly.entity_id
_entity_poly.type
_entity_poly.pdbx_seq_one_letter_code
_entity_poly.pdbx_strand_id
1 'polypeptide(L)'
;MPFSKFLENLTAPFKRIKNRSLVLALGFLILTFCLLLFLILSDVSRLISSKDFFYVIQSHPKQTLIEDENYFYANKGLYKTNKEAFLRAYKIPESMPIEKRENLSKGSKMNLALLFFISSMLFGIFWRLPKRLDTKMSLESAHKNELENAFQRYDALGVRFEDIAGVDEVKEELLEVIDYLKNPKKYQDLGIFLPKGVLLIGPPGVGKTMIAKALASEARVPFFYESGSAFSQIYVGAGAKKVHELFMHAKRHAPSIIFIDEIDALGKARGGHRSDEREATLNQLLTEMDGFLQNDEVVVIGATNQMEVMDEALLRSKRFDRRIFISLPDLLERQSILEKLLENKKHALNYLKIAKICVGFSGAMLATLINESALNALKHQREEITESDILEVKDKIAYGKKKPQTLDENQKELVALYQSAKALSAYWLEIEFDKAPILGEFIAFNENKIHSESEIKNYIKVYLSGTIILELLYKERYSLSKQDLQKAKFLNEFMASELLLAPTKESLSVLYEEQLEFLKPQIAACKRLSVLLLEQECLEHANFYDLLNG
;
A
#
# COMPACT_ATOMS: atom_id res chain seq x y z
N MET A 1 -56.16 -17.49 48.49
CA MET A 1 -55.77 -17.79 47.09
C MET A 1 -54.44 -17.13 46.81
N PRO A 2 -53.45 -17.86 46.25
CA PRO A 2 -52.11 -17.81 46.79
C PRO A 2 -51.23 -16.76 46.11
N PHE A 3 -50.44 -16.05 46.91
CA PHE A 3 -49.39 -15.11 46.52
C PHE A 3 -48.38 -15.72 45.52
N SER A 4 -48.27 -17.06 45.50
CA SER A 4 -47.49 -17.82 44.51
C SER A 4 -47.99 -17.66 43.07
N LYS A 5 -49.30 -17.63 42.84
CA LYS A 5 -49.88 -17.40 41.49
C LYS A 5 -49.68 -15.95 41.02
N PHE A 6 -49.61 -15.00 41.96
CA PHE A 6 -49.33 -13.60 41.65
C PHE A 6 -47.85 -13.38 41.28
N LEU A 7 -46.93 -14.02 42.01
CA LEU A 7 -45.50 -14.05 41.70
C LEU A 7 -45.20 -14.82 40.40
N GLU A 8 -45.93 -15.91 40.10
CA GLU A 8 -45.82 -16.61 38.80
C GLU A 8 -46.28 -15.72 37.64
N ASN A 9 -47.37 -14.96 37.79
CA ASN A 9 -47.84 -14.04 36.75
C ASN A 9 -46.89 -12.84 36.54
N LEU A 10 -46.22 -12.36 37.59
CA LEU A 10 -45.19 -11.32 37.50
C LEU A 10 -43.89 -11.81 36.86
N THR A 11 -43.53 -13.10 37.04
CA THR A 11 -42.31 -13.70 36.50
C THR A 11 -42.50 -14.38 35.15
N ALA A 12 -43.75 -14.67 34.74
CA ALA A 12 -44.12 -15.24 33.44
C ALA A 12 -43.52 -14.49 32.21
N PRO A 13 -43.51 -13.14 32.14
CA PRO A 13 -42.87 -12.44 31.02
C PRO A 13 -41.34 -12.59 31.01
N PHE A 14 -40.70 -12.79 32.17
CA PHE A 14 -39.24 -12.94 32.29
C PHE A 14 -38.77 -14.36 31.96
N LYS A 15 -39.58 -15.39 32.24
CA LYS A 15 -39.26 -16.80 31.91
C LYS A 15 -39.16 -17.08 30.40
N ARG A 16 -39.78 -16.26 29.55
CA ARG A 16 -39.70 -16.37 28.08
C ARG A 16 -38.43 -15.78 27.47
N ILE A 17 -37.61 -15.08 28.25
CA ILE A 17 -36.41 -14.40 27.75
C ILE A 17 -35.20 -15.32 27.99
N LYS A 18 -34.71 -16.00 26.94
CA LYS A 18 -33.56 -16.93 27.00
C LYS A 18 -32.24 -16.30 27.49
N ASN A 19 -32.09 -14.97 27.41
CA ASN A 19 -30.85 -14.27 27.81
C ASN A 19 -30.90 -13.81 29.27
N ARG A 20 -30.11 -14.47 30.13
CA ARG A 20 -29.99 -14.12 31.56
C ARG A 20 -29.52 -12.68 31.79
N SER A 21 -28.67 -12.14 30.92
CA SER A 21 -28.22 -10.73 30.98
C SER A 21 -29.35 -9.72 30.80
N LEU A 22 -30.39 -10.07 30.03
CA LEU A 22 -31.56 -9.23 29.76
C LEU A 22 -32.49 -9.14 30.98
N VAL A 23 -32.67 -10.26 31.68
CA VAL A 23 -33.46 -10.31 32.92
C VAL A 23 -32.78 -9.48 34.02
N LEU A 24 -31.45 -9.56 34.12
CA LEU A 24 -30.67 -8.77 35.08
C LEU A 24 -30.71 -7.26 34.78
N ALA A 25 -30.55 -6.87 33.51
CA ALA A 25 -30.60 -5.46 33.11
C ALA A 25 -31.98 -4.84 33.37
N LEU A 26 -33.06 -5.57 33.07
CA LEU A 26 -34.42 -5.09 33.31
C LEU A 26 -34.75 -5.02 34.81
N GLY A 27 -34.23 -5.97 35.60
CA GLY A 27 -34.33 -5.93 37.06
C GLY A 27 -33.62 -4.72 37.67
N PHE A 28 -32.41 -4.38 37.18
CA PHE A 28 -31.66 -3.22 37.65
C PHE A 28 -32.39 -1.91 37.33
N LEU A 29 -32.98 -1.80 36.14
CA LEU A 29 -33.72 -0.61 35.73
C LEU A 29 -34.98 -0.39 36.59
N ILE A 30 -35.74 -1.46 36.87
CA ILE A 30 -36.89 -1.41 37.78
C ILE A 30 -36.46 -1.01 39.20
N LEU A 31 -35.35 -1.56 39.69
CA LEU A 31 -34.81 -1.23 41.02
C LEU A 31 -34.45 0.26 41.11
N THR A 32 -33.74 0.79 40.11
CA THR A 32 -33.35 2.21 40.09
C THR A 32 -34.59 3.12 40.02
N PHE A 33 -35.62 2.74 39.26
CA PHE A 33 -36.87 3.47 39.19
C PHE A 33 -37.61 3.50 40.55
N CYS A 34 -37.70 2.36 41.24
CA CYS A 34 -38.29 2.29 42.58
C CYS A 34 -37.52 3.16 43.61
N LEU A 35 -36.19 3.17 43.54
CA LEU A 35 -35.34 3.99 44.41
C LEU A 35 -35.55 5.49 44.17
N LEU A 36 -35.66 5.90 42.90
CA LEU A 36 -35.92 7.28 42.51
C LEU A 36 -37.33 7.72 42.94
N LEU A 37 -38.33 6.84 42.80
CA LEU A 37 -39.69 7.09 43.25
C LEU A 37 -39.76 7.24 44.79
N PHE A 38 -39.01 6.41 45.51
CA PHE A 38 -38.93 6.48 46.97
C PHE A 38 -38.33 7.80 47.46
N LEU A 39 -37.24 8.27 46.84
CA LEU A 39 -36.60 9.55 47.18
C LEU A 39 -37.52 10.76 46.94
N ILE A 40 -38.39 10.69 45.93
CA ILE A 40 -39.35 11.78 45.64
C ILE A 40 -40.50 11.81 46.66
N LEU A 41 -40.87 10.67 47.24
CA LEU A 41 -42.04 10.54 48.11
C LEU A 41 -41.72 10.61 49.61
N SER A 42 -40.46 10.47 50.01
CA SER A 42 -40.07 10.50 51.43
C SER A 42 -40.01 11.93 51.98
N ASP A 43 -41.05 12.38 52.69
CA ASP A 43 -41.00 13.55 53.57
C ASP A 43 -40.60 13.12 55.00
N VAL A 44 -39.47 13.61 55.50
CA VAL A 44 -38.85 13.17 56.78
C VAL A 44 -39.23 14.10 57.95
N SER A 45 -40.07 15.11 57.71
CA SER A 45 -40.41 16.15 58.70
C SER A 45 -41.44 15.70 59.74
N ARG A 46 -41.23 16.05 61.02
CA ARG A 46 -42.17 15.78 62.13
C ARG A 46 -43.11 16.95 62.37
N LEU A 47 -44.41 16.69 62.47
CA LEU A 47 -45.43 17.71 62.76
C LEU A 47 -45.44 18.06 64.26
N ILE A 48 -45.33 19.35 64.59
CA ILE A 48 -45.29 19.86 65.96
C ILE A 48 -46.32 20.99 66.15
N SER A 49 -46.84 21.12 67.38
CA SER A 49 -47.76 22.21 67.81
C SER A 49 -47.16 23.60 67.61
N SER A 50 -48.00 24.61 67.34
CA SER A 50 -47.58 26.00 67.16
C SER A 50 -46.79 26.56 68.35
N LYS A 51 -47.13 26.13 69.58
CA LYS A 51 -46.44 26.56 70.81
C LYS A 51 -45.02 26.02 70.87
N ASP A 52 -44.85 24.73 70.61
CA ASP A 52 -43.55 24.06 70.65
C ASP A 52 -42.67 24.54 69.48
N PHE A 53 -43.28 24.80 68.33
CA PHE A 53 -42.59 25.40 67.18
C PHE A 53 -42.03 26.79 67.49
N PHE A 54 -42.76 27.62 68.25
CA PHE A 54 -42.27 28.93 68.69
C PHE A 54 -41.01 28.80 69.58
N TYR A 55 -40.98 27.84 70.51
CA TYR A 55 -39.79 27.58 71.33
C TYR A 55 -38.57 27.12 70.50
N VAL A 56 -38.80 26.32 69.45
CA VAL A 56 -37.74 25.91 68.51
C VAL A 56 -37.19 27.09 67.71
N ILE A 57 -38.05 28.06 67.37
CA ILE A 57 -37.61 29.30 66.71
C ILE A 57 -36.78 30.18 67.65
N GLN A 58 -37.23 30.36 68.89
CA GLN A 58 -36.60 31.26 69.85
C GLN A 58 -35.24 30.75 70.36
N SER A 59 -35.08 29.44 70.51
CA SER A 59 -33.81 28.83 70.93
C SER A 59 -32.69 28.96 69.88
N HIS A 60 -33.04 29.17 68.62
CA HIS A 60 -32.08 29.36 67.52
C HIS A 60 -32.44 30.58 66.66
N PRO A 61 -32.13 31.82 67.12
CA PRO A 61 -32.60 33.06 66.49
C PRO A 61 -31.95 33.38 65.14
N LYS A 62 -30.87 32.69 64.75
CA LYS A 62 -30.16 32.89 63.47
C LYS A 62 -30.54 31.88 62.37
N GLN A 63 -31.55 31.03 62.58
CA GLN A 63 -31.95 30.03 61.57
C GLN A 63 -32.84 30.65 60.49
N THR A 64 -32.78 30.10 59.27
CA THR A 64 -33.73 30.40 58.20
C THR A 64 -35.01 29.58 58.40
N LEU A 65 -36.16 30.24 58.34
CA LEU A 65 -37.46 29.55 58.29
C LEU A 65 -37.78 29.22 56.84
N ILE A 66 -38.12 27.97 56.56
CA ILE A 66 -38.54 27.55 55.22
C ILE A 66 -40.06 27.57 55.16
N GLU A 67 -40.62 28.30 54.20
CA GLU A 67 -42.06 28.47 54.00
C GLU A 67 -42.53 27.68 52.77
N ASP A 68 -43.55 26.86 52.95
CA ASP A 68 -44.31 26.18 51.89
C ASP A 68 -45.77 26.67 51.91
N GLU A 69 -46.61 26.26 50.97
CA GLU A 69 -47.99 26.79 50.81
C GLU A 69 -48.81 26.67 52.11
N ASN A 70 -48.70 25.56 52.84
CA ASN A 70 -49.51 25.25 54.02
C ASN A 70 -48.74 25.13 55.35
N TYR A 71 -47.40 25.05 55.31
CA TYR A 71 -46.58 24.74 56.49
C TYR A 71 -45.34 25.65 56.59
N PHE A 72 -44.94 25.94 57.84
CA PHE A 72 -43.61 26.46 58.14
C PHE A 72 -42.70 25.34 58.63
N TYR A 73 -41.45 25.35 58.17
CA TYR A 73 -40.43 24.41 58.59
C TYR A 73 -39.28 25.12 59.31
N ALA A 74 -38.87 24.57 60.45
CA ALA A 74 -37.75 25.08 61.26
C ALA A 74 -36.63 24.03 61.37
N ASN A 75 -35.44 24.47 61.77
CA ASN A 75 -34.24 23.64 61.93
C ASN A 75 -33.93 22.78 60.68
N LYS A 76 -33.74 23.45 59.53
CA LYS A 76 -33.40 22.81 58.23
C LYS A 76 -34.40 21.74 57.75
N GLY A 77 -35.69 21.91 58.02
CA GLY A 77 -36.74 21.03 57.48
C GLY A 77 -37.12 19.83 58.36
N LEU A 78 -36.57 19.71 59.58
CA LEU A 78 -36.85 18.61 60.51
C LEU A 78 -38.23 18.70 61.16
N TYR A 79 -38.70 19.91 61.46
CA TYR A 79 -39.97 20.14 62.15
C TYR A 79 -40.88 21.01 61.32
N LYS A 80 -42.17 20.66 61.24
CA LYS A 80 -43.18 21.46 60.54
C LYS A 80 -44.39 21.79 61.41
N THR A 81 -44.93 22.99 61.24
CA THR A 81 -46.20 23.42 61.85
C THR A 81 -47.11 24.06 60.82
N ASN A 82 -48.42 24.08 61.08
CA ASN A 82 -49.39 24.69 60.19
C ASN A 82 -49.20 26.21 60.15
N LYS A 83 -49.03 26.77 58.96
CA LYS A 83 -48.70 28.18 58.73
C LYS A 83 -49.78 29.13 59.26
N GLU A 84 -51.05 28.88 58.93
CA GLU A 84 -52.14 29.76 59.35
C GLU A 84 -52.36 29.73 60.86
N ALA A 85 -52.31 28.54 61.46
CA ALA A 85 -52.50 28.38 62.90
C ALA A 85 -51.38 29.06 63.70
N PHE A 86 -50.15 29.05 63.18
CA PHE A 86 -49.01 29.70 63.81
C PHE A 86 -49.10 31.23 63.74
N LEU A 87 -49.41 31.80 62.56
CA LEU A 87 -49.49 33.27 62.37
C LEU A 87 -50.63 33.92 63.16
N ARG A 88 -51.71 33.20 63.45
CA ARG A 88 -52.80 33.70 64.31
C ARG A 88 -52.39 33.82 65.77
N ALA A 89 -51.48 32.97 66.24
CA ALA A 89 -51.13 32.85 67.66
C ALA A 89 -49.81 33.56 68.02
N TYR A 90 -48.85 33.65 67.11
CA TYR A 90 -47.50 34.18 67.37
C TYR A 90 -46.99 35.05 66.21
N LYS A 91 -46.25 36.13 66.52
CA LYS A 91 -45.55 36.95 65.52
C LYS A 91 -44.12 36.44 65.30
N ILE A 92 -43.69 36.38 64.05
CA ILE A 92 -42.31 36.02 63.67
C ILE A 92 -41.39 37.21 63.99
N PRO A 93 -40.21 37.00 64.63
CA PRO A 93 -39.24 38.07 64.85
C PRO A 93 -38.75 38.70 63.54
N GLU A 94 -38.69 40.03 63.46
CA GLU A 94 -38.31 40.78 62.24
C GLU A 94 -36.88 40.49 61.75
N SER A 95 -36.01 39.98 62.62
CA SER A 95 -34.63 39.64 62.30
C SER A 95 -34.44 38.26 61.66
N MET A 96 -35.52 37.51 61.42
CA MET A 96 -35.43 36.13 60.90
C MET A 96 -35.68 36.05 59.38
N PRO A 97 -34.71 35.58 58.58
CA PRO A 97 -34.89 35.39 57.14
C PRO A 97 -35.83 34.21 56.85
N ILE A 98 -36.79 34.41 55.92
CA ILE A 98 -37.73 33.40 55.44
C ILE A 98 -37.38 33.01 54.00
N GLU A 99 -37.14 31.73 53.76
CA GLU A 99 -36.86 31.14 52.45
C GLU A 99 -38.12 30.43 51.93
N LYS A 100 -38.68 30.88 50.79
CA LYS A 100 -39.85 30.23 50.19
C LYS A 100 -39.43 28.98 49.42
N ARG A 101 -39.94 27.82 49.81
CA ARG A 101 -39.78 26.56 49.09
C ARG A 101 -40.89 26.46 48.05
N GLU A 102 -40.58 26.81 46.82
CA GLU A 102 -41.46 26.48 45.70
C GLU A 102 -41.48 24.95 45.52
N ASN A 103 -42.65 24.34 45.69
CA ASN A 103 -42.85 22.93 45.36
C ASN A 103 -42.32 22.66 43.95
N LEU A 104 -41.68 21.50 43.75
CA LEU A 104 -41.18 21.06 42.44
C LEU A 104 -42.22 21.36 41.37
N SER A 105 -41.95 22.39 40.57
CA SER A 105 -42.84 22.90 39.53
C SER A 105 -43.34 21.75 38.66
N LYS A 106 -44.55 21.87 38.12
CA LYS A 106 -45.11 20.92 37.13
C LYS A 106 -44.07 20.57 36.04
N GLY A 107 -43.17 21.51 35.72
CA GLY A 107 -42.04 21.32 34.79
C GLY A 107 -40.96 20.32 35.23
N SER A 108 -40.62 20.21 36.52
CA SER A 108 -39.59 19.24 36.96
C SER A 108 -40.13 17.81 37.01
N LYS A 109 -41.42 17.62 37.29
CA LYS A 109 -42.12 16.33 37.10
C LYS A 109 -42.17 15.95 35.62
N MET A 110 -42.34 16.93 34.73
CA MET A 110 -42.34 16.72 33.27
C MET A 110 -40.95 16.36 32.75
N ASN A 111 -39.89 16.97 33.28
CA ASN A 111 -38.50 16.63 32.92
C ASN A 111 -38.10 15.21 33.35
N LEU A 112 -38.54 14.77 34.54
CA LEU A 112 -38.35 13.38 34.99
C LEU A 112 -39.10 12.38 34.10
N ALA A 113 -40.34 12.71 33.69
CA ALA A 113 -41.08 11.91 32.74
C ALA A 113 -40.42 11.86 31.35
N LEU A 114 -39.85 12.97 30.88
CA LEU A 114 -39.11 13.06 29.63
C LEU A 114 -37.85 12.19 29.66
N LEU A 115 -37.11 12.21 30.76
CA LEU A 115 -35.88 11.42 30.93
C LEU A 115 -36.19 9.92 30.96
N PHE A 116 -37.31 9.54 31.59
CA PHE A 116 -37.83 8.17 31.53
C PHE A 116 -38.24 7.78 30.11
N PHE A 117 -38.89 8.68 29.38
CA PHE A 117 -39.30 8.44 27.99
C PHE A 117 -38.10 8.23 27.06
N ILE A 118 -37.07 9.09 27.16
CA ILE A 118 -35.81 8.99 26.40
C ILE A 118 -35.09 7.69 26.73
N SER A 119 -35.00 7.31 28.01
CA SER A 119 -34.38 6.04 28.44
C SER A 119 -35.13 4.83 27.88
N SER A 120 -36.47 4.86 27.90
CA SER A 120 -37.31 3.79 27.33
C SER A 120 -37.18 3.70 25.80
N MET A 121 -37.04 4.85 25.12
CA MET A 121 -36.89 4.93 23.67
C MET A 121 -35.54 4.38 23.22
N LEU A 122 -34.45 4.73 23.93
CA LEU A 122 -33.11 4.17 23.70
C LEU A 122 -33.11 2.65 23.92
N PHE A 123 -33.82 2.16 24.94
CA PHE A 123 -33.98 0.72 25.18
C PHE A 123 -34.78 0.03 24.05
N GLY A 124 -35.83 0.67 23.53
CA GLY A 124 -36.59 0.17 22.39
C GLY A 124 -35.77 0.11 21.09
N ILE A 125 -34.89 1.08 20.85
CA ILE A 125 -33.95 1.08 19.72
C ILE A 125 -32.90 -0.04 19.89
N PHE A 126 -32.37 -0.20 21.11
CA PHE A 126 -31.45 -1.30 21.45
C PHE A 126 -32.09 -2.69 21.28
N TRP A 127 -33.41 -2.81 21.50
CA TRP A 127 -34.17 -4.03 21.25
C TRP A 127 -34.44 -4.27 19.76
N ARG A 128 -34.65 -3.21 18.96
CA ARG A 128 -34.92 -3.30 17.52
C ARG A 128 -33.67 -3.56 16.68
N LEU A 129 -32.48 -3.32 17.22
CA LEU A 129 -31.25 -3.82 16.62
C LEU A 129 -31.32 -5.35 16.57
N PRO A 130 -31.22 -5.98 15.39
CA PRO A 130 -31.28 -7.42 15.28
C PRO A 130 -30.23 -8.02 16.21
N LYS A 131 -30.66 -8.91 17.10
CA LYS A 131 -29.74 -9.77 17.86
C LYS A 131 -28.78 -10.37 16.84
N ARG A 132 -27.48 -10.10 16.99
CA ARG A 132 -26.39 -10.76 16.28
C ARG A 132 -26.52 -12.28 16.45
N LEU A 133 -27.36 -12.89 15.63
CA LEU A 133 -27.19 -14.26 15.16
C LEU A 133 -26.10 -14.16 14.09
N ASP A 134 -25.02 -14.90 14.34
CA ASP A 134 -24.06 -15.34 13.34
C ASP A 134 -23.14 -14.30 12.69
N THR A 135 -22.54 -13.41 13.50
CA THR A 135 -21.31 -12.71 13.04
C THR A 135 -20.11 -13.66 12.95
N LYS A 136 -20.06 -14.72 13.78
CA LYS A 136 -19.04 -15.79 13.64
C LYS A 136 -19.30 -16.69 12.43
N MET A 137 -20.55 -17.09 12.20
CA MET A 137 -20.91 -17.95 11.06
C MET A 137 -20.85 -17.21 9.72
N SER A 138 -21.17 -15.92 9.66
CA SER A 138 -21.01 -15.10 8.44
C SER A 138 -19.56 -14.76 8.12
N LEU A 139 -18.71 -14.50 9.13
CA LEU A 139 -17.25 -14.32 8.92
C LEU A 139 -16.56 -15.63 8.57
N GLU A 140 -16.95 -16.77 9.16
CA GLU A 140 -16.43 -18.09 8.78
C GLU A 140 -16.90 -18.49 7.38
N SER A 141 -18.17 -18.26 7.01
CA SER A 141 -18.64 -18.53 5.65
C SER A 141 -18.05 -17.58 4.61
N ALA A 142 -17.80 -16.31 4.97
CA ALA A 142 -17.13 -15.35 4.10
C ALA A 142 -15.65 -15.73 3.90
N HIS A 143 -14.92 -16.08 4.97
CA HIS A 143 -13.53 -16.57 4.86
C HIS A 143 -13.43 -17.88 4.07
N LYS A 144 -14.37 -18.81 4.31
CA LYS A 144 -14.39 -20.09 3.59
C LYS A 144 -14.63 -19.90 2.09
N ASN A 145 -15.49 -18.94 1.72
CA ASN A 145 -15.71 -18.57 0.32
C ASN A 145 -14.52 -17.82 -0.29
N GLU A 146 -13.81 -16.96 0.45
CA GLU A 146 -12.60 -16.25 -0.03
C GLU A 146 -11.43 -17.20 -0.31
N LEU A 147 -11.20 -18.22 0.53
CA LEU A 147 -10.16 -19.23 0.32
C LEU A 147 -10.55 -20.32 -0.68
N GLU A 148 -11.83 -20.65 -0.82
CA GLU A 148 -12.32 -21.44 -1.97
C GLU A 148 -12.13 -20.69 -3.31
N ASN A 149 -12.12 -19.35 -3.30
CA ASN A 149 -11.75 -18.55 -4.47
C ASN A 149 -10.23 -18.52 -4.74
N ALA A 150 -9.38 -18.72 -3.73
CA ALA A 150 -7.92 -18.85 -3.90
C ALA A 150 -7.52 -20.21 -4.48
N PHE A 151 -8.40 -21.21 -4.38
CA PHE A 151 -8.26 -22.51 -5.03
C PHE A 151 -8.59 -22.41 -6.52
N GLN A 152 -7.58 -22.48 -7.37
CA GLN A 152 -7.75 -22.59 -8.81
C GLN A 152 -7.48 -24.05 -9.23
N ARG A 153 -8.47 -24.66 -9.89
CA ARG A 153 -8.25 -25.93 -10.58
C ARG A 153 -7.26 -25.71 -11.71
N TYR A 154 -6.32 -26.63 -11.91
CA TYR A 154 -5.32 -26.54 -12.96
C TYR A 154 -5.93 -26.37 -14.37
N ASP A 155 -7.08 -27.00 -14.64
CA ASP A 155 -7.82 -26.86 -15.90
C ASP A 155 -8.30 -25.43 -16.19
N ALA A 156 -8.51 -24.62 -15.14
CA ALA A 156 -8.97 -23.24 -15.26
C ALA A 156 -7.83 -22.23 -15.44
N LEU A 157 -6.56 -22.65 -15.29
CA LEU A 157 -5.41 -21.75 -15.39
C LEU A 157 -5.14 -21.31 -16.83
N GLY A 158 -5.43 -22.16 -17.81
CA GLY A 158 -5.38 -21.83 -19.24
C GLY A 158 -4.00 -21.45 -19.79
N VAL A 159 -2.90 -21.72 -19.06
CA VAL A 159 -1.53 -21.36 -19.45
C VAL A 159 -0.64 -22.58 -19.37
N ARG A 160 0.07 -22.92 -20.46
CA ARG A 160 1.08 -23.99 -20.49
C ARG A 160 2.48 -23.41 -20.72
N PHE A 161 3.52 -24.23 -20.56
CA PHE A 161 4.88 -23.80 -20.92
C PHE A 161 5.02 -23.48 -22.40
N GLU A 162 4.22 -24.10 -23.26
CA GLU A 162 4.15 -23.79 -24.69
C GLU A 162 3.61 -22.37 -24.99
N ASP A 163 2.92 -21.76 -24.03
CA ASP A 163 2.40 -20.40 -24.14
C ASP A 163 3.39 -19.33 -23.65
N ILE A 164 4.51 -19.76 -23.05
CA ILE A 164 5.53 -18.87 -22.49
C ILE A 164 6.81 -19.03 -23.32
N ALA A 165 7.14 -18.00 -24.09
CA ALA A 165 8.38 -17.95 -24.86
C ALA A 165 9.55 -17.42 -24.00
N GLY A 166 10.76 -17.92 -24.26
CA GLY A 166 12.00 -17.42 -23.64
C GLY A 166 12.17 -17.82 -22.17
N VAL A 167 11.79 -19.06 -21.83
CA VAL A 167 11.90 -19.59 -20.46
C VAL A 167 12.50 -21.00 -20.45
N ASP A 168 13.31 -21.35 -21.46
CA ASP A 168 13.82 -22.71 -21.62
C ASP A 168 14.73 -23.13 -20.47
N GLU A 169 15.64 -22.26 -20.04
CA GLU A 169 16.51 -22.49 -18.87
C GLU A 169 15.69 -22.67 -17.58
N VAL A 170 14.67 -21.83 -17.39
CA VAL A 170 13.77 -21.91 -16.23
C VAL A 170 12.95 -23.19 -16.27
N LYS A 171 12.53 -23.63 -17.45
CA LYS A 171 11.76 -24.86 -17.65
C LYS A 171 12.60 -26.07 -17.24
N GLU A 172 13.87 -26.15 -17.64
CA GLU A 172 14.78 -27.24 -17.27
C GLU A 172 14.91 -27.38 -15.74
N GLU A 173 15.14 -26.26 -15.04
CA GLU A 173 15.22 -26.23 -13.57
C GLU A 173 13.91 -26.67 -12.87
N LEU A 174 12.78 -26.47 -13.54
CA LEU A 174 11.45 -26.80 -13.03
C LEU A 174 10.97 -28.20 -13.44
N LEU A 175 11.61 -28.88 -14.40
CA LEU A 175 11.21 -30.22 -14.85
C LEU A 175 11.21 -31.24 -13.72
N GLU A 176 12.20 -31.17 -12.83
CA GLU A 176 12.28 -32.05 -11.65
C GLU A 176 11.10 -31.85 -10.70
N VAL A 177 10.67 -30.60 -10.53
CA VAL A 177 9.51 -30.25 -9.70
C VAL A 177 8.23 -30.81 -10.32
N ILE A 178 8.10 -30.73 -11.65
CA ILE A 178 6.97 -31.29 -12.39
C ILE A 178 6.93 -32.82 -12.28
N ASP A 179 8.06 -33.51 -12.50
CA ASP A 179 8.09 -34.99 -12.41
C ASP A 179 7.78 -35.48 -11.00
N TYR A 180 8.28 -34.78 -9.97
CA TYR A 180 7.95 -35.10 -8.58
C TYR A 180 6.46 -34.93 -8.29
N LEU A 181 5.85 -33.81 -8.70
CA LEU A 181 4.43 -33.57 -8.45
C LEU A 181 3.53 -34.56 -9.22
N LYS A 182 3.97 -35.04 -10.38
CA LYS A 182 3.30 -36.11 -11.14
C LYS A 182 3.47 -37.48 -10.49
N ASN A 183 4.67 -37.79 -9.97
CA ASN A 183 5.05 -39.12 -9.51
C ASN A 183 5.79 -39.08 -8.15
N PRO A 184 5.15 -38.62 -7.05
CA PRO A 184 5.86 -38.38 -5.79
C PRO A 184 6.44 -39.67 -5.17
N LYS A 185 5.75 -40.80 -5.34
CA LYS A 185 6.18 -42.13 -4.85
C LYS A 185 7.56 -42.55 -5.36
N LYS A 186 7.86 -42.27 -6.64
CA LYS A 186 9.15 -42.61 -7.28
C LYS A 186 10.34 -42.01 -6.52
N TYR A 187 10.17 -40.81 -5.98
CA TYR A 187 11.20 -40.10 -5.23
C TYR A 187 11.24 -40.54 -3.76
N GLN A 188 10.07 -40.76 -3.15
CA GLN A 188 9.95 -41.26 -1.77
C GLN A 188 10.59 -42.64 -1.61
N ASP A 189 10.40 -43.55 -2.57
CA ASP A 189 10.97 -44.91 -2.56
C ASP A 189 12.51 -44.91 -2.59
N LEU A 190 13.12 -43.89 -3.21
CA LEU A 190 14.57 -43.70 -3.29
C LEU A 190 15.13 -42.87 -2.12
N GLY A 191 14.27 -42.40 -1.21
CA GLY A 191 14.67 -41.50 -0.11
C GLY A 191 15.18 -40.14 -0.60
N ILE A 192 14.78 -39.71 -1.80
CA ILE A 192 15.18 -38.42 -2.38
C ILE A 192 14.23 -37.34 -1.89
N PHE A 193 14.78 -36.25 -1.37
CA PHE A 193 14.02 -35.10 -0.91
C PHE A 193 14.03 -34.00 -1.97
N LEU A 194 12.85 -33.59 -2.44
CA LEU A 194 12.72 -32.44 -3.32
C LEU A 194 12.78 -31.13 -2.51
N PRO A 195 13.32 -30.02 -3.07
CA PRO A 195 13.14 -28.69 -2.49
C PRO A 195 11.67 -28.41 -2.14
N LYS A 196 11.44 -28.06 -0.87
CA LYS A 196 10.11 -27.67 -0.35
C LYS A 196 9.63 -26.33 -0.92
N GLY A 197 10.59 -25.46 -1.27
CA GLY A 197 10.32 -24.13 -1.80
C GLY A 197 11.22 -23.78 -2.97
N VAL A 198 10.61 -23.15 -3.98
CA VAL A 198 11.27 -22.55 -5.14
C VAL A 198 11.04 -21.04 -5.10
N LEU A 199 12.09 -20.25 -5.23
CA LEU A 199 12.01 -18.79 -5.29
C LEU A 199 12.34 -18.31 -6.71
N LEU A 200 11.37 -17.69 -7.37
CA LEU A 200 11.51 -17.04 -8.67
C LEU A 200 11.93 -15.57 -8.46
N ILE A 201 13.11 -15.22 -8.95
CA ILE A 201 13.72 -13.90 -8.74
C ILE A 201 13.92 -13.25 -10.10
N GLY A 202 13.49 -12.00 -10.27
CA GLY A 202 13.75 -11.29 -11.51
C GLY A 202 13.06 -9.94 -11.57
N PRO A 203 13.32 -9.11 -12.60
CA PRO A 203 12.66 -7.82 -12.75
C PRO A 203 11.14 -7.97 -12.98
N PRO A 204 10.35 -6.90 -12.79
CA PRO A 204 8.92 -6.96 -13.02
C PRO A 204 8.60 -7.24 -14.50
N GLY A 205 7.57 -8.05 -14.74
CA GLY A 205 7.07 -8.29 -16.10
C GLY A 205 7.81 -9.37 -16.91
N VAL A 206 8.70 -10.16 -16.31
CA VAL A 206 9.36 -11.32 -16.95
C VAL A 206 8.54 -12.62 -16.93
N GLY A 207 7.28 -12.57 -16.46
CA GLY A 207 6.40 -13.74 -16.51
C GLY A 207 6.49 -14.71 -15.32
N LYS A 208 7.07 -14.31 -14.17
CA LYS A 208 7.13 -15.11 -12.93
C LYS A 208 5.79 -15.81 -12.58
N THR A 209 4.71 -15.04 -12.56
CA THR A 209 3.36 -15.55 -12.26
C THR A 209 2.84 -16.49 -13.36
N MET A 210 3.18 -16.26 -14.63
CA MET A 210 2.81 -17.16 -15.73
C MET A 210 3.56 -18.48 -15.65
N ILE A 211 4.86 -18.45 -15.32
CA ILE A 211 5.70 -19.65 -15.14
C ILE A 211 5.13 -20.54 -14.05
N ALA A 212 4.72 -19.98 -12.91
CA ALA A 212 4.11 -20.74 -11.83
C ALA A 212 2.76 -21.38 -12.23
N LYS A 213 1.93 -20.66 -13.00
CA LYS A 213 0.67 -21.21 -13.54
C LYS A 213 0.90 -22.31 -14.57
N ALA A 214 1.91 -22.15 -15.44
CA ALA A 214 2.32 -23.16 -16.40
C ALA A 214 2.83 -24.42 -15.70
N LEU A 215 3.63 -24.27 -14.63
CA LEU A 215 4.09 -25.38 -13.80
C LEU A 215 2.92 -26.21 -13.25
N ALA A 216 1.93 -25.55 -12.65
CA ALA A 216 0.77 -26.24 -12.08
C ALA A 216 -0.10 -26.93 -13.14
N SER A 217 -0.27 -26.27 -14.29
CA SER A 217 -1.00 -26.83 -15.44
C SER A 217 -0.29 -28.06 -16.02
N GLU A 218 1.03 -28.00 -16.14
CA GLU A 218 1.86 -29.09 -16.65
C GLU A 218 1.90 -30.27 -15.68
N ALA A 219 2.02 -30.00 -14.38
CA ALA A 219 1.97 -31.01 -13.32
C ALA A 219 0.56 -31.57 -13.07
N ARG A 220 -0.49 -30.88 -13.55
CA ARG A 220 -1.91 -31.21 -13.32
C ARG A 220 -2.28 -31.29 -11.84
N VAL A 221 -1.77 -30.36 -11.05
CA VAL A 221 -2.01 -30.27 -9.61
C VAL A 221 -2.74 -28.97 -9.24
N PRO A 222 -3.55 -28.94 -8.16
CA PRO A 222 -4.19 -27.72 -7.70
C PRO A 222 -3.21 -26.56 -7.47
N PHE A 223 -3.66 -25.34 -7.79
CA PHE A 223 -2.86 -24.12 -7.67
C PHE A 223 -3.53 -23.16 -6.69
N PHE A 224 -2.84 -22.84 -5.60
CA PHE A 224 -3.26 -21.87 -4.61
C PHE A 224 -2.51 -20.57 -4.84
N TYR A 225 -3.20 -19.51 -5.25
CA TYR A 225 -2.60 -18.20 -5.50
C TYR A 225 -2.91 -17.24 -4.36
N GLU A 226 -1.86 -16.65 -3.77
CA GLU A 226 -1.99 -15.53 -2.84
C GLU A 226 -0.94 -14.46 -3.14
N SER A 227 -1.31 -13.20 -2.90
CA SER A 227 -0.36 -12.08 -2.96
C SER A 227 0.28 -11.88 -1.58
N GLY A 228 1.58 -11.61 -1.53
CA GLY A 228 2.32 -11.30 -0.30
C GLY A 228 1.71 -10.13 0.47
N SER A 229 1.17 -9.15 -0.25
CA SER A 229 0.44 -8.01 0.33
C SER A 229 -0.90 -8.40 0.96
N ALA A 230 -1.53 -9.50 0.54
CA ALA A 230 -2.82 -9.95 1.08
C ALA A 230 -2.71 -10.47 2.54
N PHE A 231 -1.50 -10.75 3.00
CA PHE A 231 -1.21 -11.16 4.37
C PHE A 231 -0.92 -9.98 5.31
N SER A 232 -0.71 -8.77 4.78
CA SER A 232 -0.58 -7.55 5.58
C SER A 232 -1.97 -7.01 5.89
N GLN A 233 -2.49 -7.29 7.09
CA GLN A 233 -3.81 -6.81 7.51
C GLN A 233 -3.66 -5.67 8.54
N ILE A 234 -4.79 -5.12 9.00
CA ILE A 234 -4.83 -4.09 10.06
C ILE A 234 -4.95 -4.77 11.44
N TYR A 235 -5.38 -6.04 11.45
CA TYR A 235 -5.67 -6.79 12.65
C TYR A 235 -4.51 -7.72 12.98
N VAL A 236 -3.87 -7.47 14.14
CA VAL A 236 -2.78 -8.29 14.66
C VAL A 236 -3.18 -9.78 14.68
N GLY A 237 -2.38 -10.61 14.01
CA GLY A 237 -2.56 -12.06 13.96
C GLY A 237 -3.49 -12.58 12.86
N ALA A 238 -4.17 -11.69 12.13
CA ALA A 238 -5.03 -12.12 11.02
C ALA A 238 -4.21 -12.62 9.81
N GLY A 239 -3.06 -11.99 9.53
CA GLY A 239 -2.10 -12.47 8.53
C GLY A 239 -1.58 -13.88 8.83
N ALA A 240 -1.12 -14.12 10.07
CA ALA A 240 -0.66 -15.44 10.52
C ALA A 240 -1.76 -16.50 10.39
N LYS A 241 -3.00 -16.19 10.79
CA LYS A 241 -4.13 -17.12 10.63
C LYS A 241 -4.36 -17.47 9.15
N LYS A 242 -4.31 -16.50 8.24
CA LYS A 242 -4.49 -16.73 6.80
C LYS A 242 -3.38 -17.62 6.22
N VAL A 243 -2.13 -17.42 6.64
CA VAL A 243 -1.02 -18.31 6.26
C VAL A 243 -1.28 -19.75 6.72
N HIS A 244 -1.69 -19.95 7.97
CA HIS A 244 -2.02 -21.29 8.47
C HIS A 244 -3.17 -21.94 7.67
N GLU A 245 -4.23 -21.19 7.38
CA GLU A 245 -5.36 -21.69 6.58
C GLU A 245 -4.94 -22.06 5.16
N LEU A 246 -4.14 -21.23 4.48
CA LEU A 246 -3.61 -21.51 3.14
C LEU A 246 -2.87 -22.86 3.09
N PHE A 247 -1.94 -23.09 4.03
CA PHE A 247 -1.17 -24.33 4.09
C PHE A 247 -2.05 -25.53 4.46
N MET A 248 -2.99 -25.36 5.39
CA MET A 248 -3.97 -26.39 5.74
C MET A 248 -4.83 -26.82 4.54
N HIS A 249 -5.25 -25.87 3.71
CA HIS A 249 -6.01 -26.15 2.49
C HIS A 249 -5.14 -26.85 1.43
N ALA A 250 -3.92 -26.38 1.20
CA ALA A 250 -2.99 -27.00 0.26
C ALA A 250 -2.68 -28.46 0.63
N LYS A 251 -2.43 -28.75 1.91
CA LYS A 251 -2.18 -30.10 2.43
C LYS A 251 -3.37 -31.04 2.22
N ARG A 252 -4.61 -30.54 2.31
CA ARG A 252 -5.82 -31.35 2.04
C ARG A 252 -5.99 -31.71 0.57
N HIS A 253 -5.39 -30.94 -0.32
CA HIS A 253 -5.45 -31.10 -1.77
C HIS A 253 -4.12 -31.57 -2.37
N ALA A 254 -3.23 -32.13 -1.55
CA ALA A 254 -1.95 -32.65 -1.99
C ALA A 254 -2.12 -33.82 -2.99
N PRO A 255 -1.25 -33.94 -4.03
CA PRO A 255 -0.14 -33.05 -4.36
C PRO A 255 -0.63 -31.68 -4.87
N SER A 256 -0.02 -30.57 -4.40
CA SER A 256 -0.46 -29.21 -4.78
C SER A 256 0.67 -28.18 -4.77
N ILE A 257 0.42 -27.02 -5.40
CA ILE A 257 1.34 -25.88 -5.44
C ILE A 257 0.72 -24.68 -4.72
N ILE A 258 1.48 -24.07 -3.82
CA ILE A 258 1.19 -22.76 -3.24
C ILE A 258 2.06 -21.72 -3.96
N PHE A 259 1.47 -20.71 -4.57
CA PHE A 259 2.19 -19.58 -5.15
C PHE A 259 1.94 -18.30 -4.35
N ILE A 260 3.03 -17.67 -3.89
CA ILE A 260 3.02 -16.40 -3.18
C ILE A 260 3.74 -15.37 -4.06
N ASP A 261 2.97 -14.47 -4.68
CA ASP A 261 3.54 -13.33 -5.41
C ASP A 261 4.01 -12.25 -4.44
N GLU A 262 4.95 -11.39 -4.84
CA GLU A 262 5.47 -10.29 -4.00
C GLU A 262 5.83 -10.73 -2.56
N ILE A 263 6.54 -11.85 -2.41
CA ILE A 263 6.86 -12.42 -1.09
C ILE A 263 7.74 -11.47 -0.25
N ASP A 264 8.42 -10.52 -0.88
CA ASP A 264 9.16 -9.43 -0.24
C ASP A 264 8.25 -8.49 0.58
N ALA A 265 6.95 -8.43 0.28
CA ALA A 265 5.96 -7.74 1.12
C ALA A 265 5.83 -8.38 2.51
N LEU A 266 6.12 -9.67 2.64
CA LEU A 266 6.21 -10.37 3.93
C LEU A 266 7.63 -10.38 4.49
N GLY A 267 8.62 -10.61 3.62
CA GLY A 267 9.99 -10.93 4.00
C GLY A 267 10.97 -9.77 4.13
N LYS A 268 10.59 -8.49 4.11
CA LYS A 268 11.57 -7.39 4.16
C LYS A 268 12.40 -7.41 5.45
N ALA A 269 13.72 -7.35 5.29
CA ALA A 269 14.70 -7.30 6.36
C ALA A 269 14.45 -6.11 7.29
N ARG A 270 14.67 -6.35 8.59
CA ARG A 270 14.32 -5.46 9.71
C ARG A 270 14.87 -4.04 9.51
N GLY A 271 13.97 -3.05 9.49
CA GLY A 271 14.32 -1.63 9.44
C GLY A 271 13.38 -0.77 10.28
N GLY A 272 13.84 -0.39 11.48
CA GLY A 272 13.48 0.85 12.20
C GLY A 272 12.05 1.07 12.73
N HIS A 273 11.00 0.39 12.27
CA HIS A 273 9.64 0.54 12.78
C HIS A 273 9.00 -0.83 13.02
N ARG A 274 8.73 -1.15 14.29
CA ARG A 274 8.06 -2.37 14.75
C ARG A 274 6.74 -2.57 14.00
N SER A 275 6.70 -3.54 13.11
CA SER A 275 5.45 -4.14 12.64
C SER A 275 5.36 -5.55 13.22
N ASP A 276 4.92 -5.61 14.48
CA ASP A 276 4.78 -6.86 15.24
C ASP A 276 3.86 -7.87 14.51
N GLU A 277 2.91 -7.38 13.71
CA GLU A 277 2.02 -8.20 12.87
C GLU A 277 2.74 -8.87 11.71
N ARG A 278 3.60 -8.12 11.00
CA ARG A 278 4.36 -8.65 9.88
C ARG A 278 5.34 -9.72 10.35
N GLU A 279 6.01 -9.48 11.47
CA GLU A 279 6.92 -10.46 12.07
C GLU A 279 6.17 -11.73 12.49
N ALA A 280 5.00 -11.60 13.12
CA ALA A 280 4.16 -12.74 13.48
C ALA A 280 3.74 -13.56 12.24
N THR A 281 3.37 -12.88 11.16
CA THR A 281 2.94 -13.51 9.91
C THR A 281 4.10 -14.21 9.20
N LEU A 282 5.28 -13.57 9.15
CA LEU A 282 6.51 -14.16 8.62
C LEU A 282 6.93 -15.40 9.42
N ASN A 283 6.93 -15.31 10.75
CA ASN A 283 7.26 -16.46 11.61
C ASN A 283 6.27 -17.61 11.43
N GLN A 284 4.99 -17.33 11.21
CA GLN A 284 4.02 -18.37 10.90
C GLN A 284 4.33 -19.05 9.56
N LEU A 285 4.69 -18.28 8.53
CA LEU A 285 5.11 -18.84 7.23
C LEU A 285 6.33 -19.75 7.39
N LEU A 286 7.34 -19.31 8.14
CA LEU A 286 8.53 -20.12 8.44
C LEU A 286 8.16 -21.40 9.19
N THR A 287 7.24 -21.32 10.15
CA THR A 287 6.76 -22.47 10.93
C THR A 287 6.03 -23.49 10.05
N GLU A 288 5.18 -23.02 9.13
CA GLU A 288 4.49 -23.91 8.19
C GLU A 288 5.46 -24.58 7.20
N MET A 289 6.47 -23.86 6.72
CA MET A 289 7.49 -24.41 5.81
C MET A 289 8.41 -25.43 6.51
N ASP A 290 8.88 -25.13 7.72
CA ASP A 290 9.68 -26.05 8.52
C ASP A 290 8.83 -27.27 8.97
N GLY A 291 7.54 -27.04 9.21
CA GLY A 291 6.56 -28.04 9.65
C GLY A 291 6.10 -29.03 8.59
N PHE A 292 6.50 -28.88 7.32
CA PHE A 292 6.23 -29.89 6.29
C PHE A 292 6.88 -31.23 6.65
N LEU A 293 6.07 -32.26 6.78
CA LEU A 293 6.55 -33.64 6.79
C LEU A 293 6.99 -34.01 5.38
N GLN A 294 7.92 -34.97 5.25
CA GLN A 294 8.47 -35.38 3.95
C GLN A 294 7.40 -35.91 2.96
N ASN A 295 6.20 -36.23 3.46
CA ASN A 295 5.09 -36.82 2.70
C ASN A 295 3.94 -35.85 2.41
N ASP A 296 4.07 -34.56 2.74
CA ASP A 296 2.95 -33.61 2.56
C ASP A 296 2.69 -33.26 1.08
N GLU A 297 3.60 -33.61 0.15
CA GLU A 297 3.46 -33.45 -1.32
C GLU A 297 3.04 -32.03 -1.76
N VAL A 298 3.37 -31.01 -0.98
CA VAL A 298 3.13 -29.58 -1.30
C VAL A 298 4.44 -28.90 -1.65
N VAL A 299 4.43 -28.14 -2.75
CA VAL A 299 5.56 -27.27 -3.16
C VAL A 299 5.15 -25.81 -3.04
N VAL A 300 6.00 -25.00 -2.38
CA VAL A 300 5.79 -23.55 -2.23
C VAL A 300 6.63 -22.82 -3.28
N ILE A 301 6.02 -21.90 -4.02
CA ILE A 301 6.69 -21.06 -5.01
C ILE A 301 6.51 -19.61 -4.59
N GLY A 302 7.62 -18.93 -4.31
CA GLY A 302 7.64 -17.49 -4.05
C GLY A 302 8.10 -16.73 -5.28
N ALA A 303 7.52 -15.57 -5.56
CA ALA A 303 8.05 -14.62 -6.54
C ALA A 303 8.46 -13.31 -5.86
N THR A 304 9.64 -12.80 -6.23
CA THR A 304 10.14 -11.49 -5.75
C THR A 304 10.81 -10.72 -6.88
N ASN A 305 10.73 -9.39 -6.80
CA ASN A 305 11.51 -8.50 -7.65
C ASN A 305 12.84 -8.07 -6.99
N GLN A 306 12.96 -8.23 -5.67
CA GLN A 306 14.09 -7.74 -4.89
C GLN A 306 14.51 -8.80 -3.88
N MET A 307 15.50 -9.61 -4.23
CA MET A 307 16.03 -10.62 -3.32
C MET A 307 16.81 -9.99 -2.14
N GLU A 308 17.51 -8.88 -2.39
CA GLU A 308 18.41 -8.25 -1.41
C GLU A 308 17.69 -7.73 -0.16
N VAL A 309 16.41 -7.35 -0.31
CA VAL A 309 15.62 -6.85 0.82
C VAL A 309 14.98 -7.97 1.62
N MET A 310 15.08 -9.24 1.21
CA MET A 310 14.44 -10.36 1.90
C MET A 310 15.18 -10.84 3.15
N ASP A 311 14.43 -11.39 4.10
CA ASP A 311 14.91 -11.99 5.34
C ASP A 311 15.65 -13.29 5.00
N GLU A 312 16.91 -13.39 5.44
CA GLU A 312 17.77 -14.56 5.27
C GLU A 312 17.14 -15.84 5.81
N ALA A 313 16.23 -15.73 6.80
CA ALA A 313 15.48 -16.87 7.30
C ALA A 313 14.69 -17.55 6.17
N LEU A 314 14.03 -16.82 5.27
CA LEU A 314 13.28 -17.44 4.17
C LEU A 314 14.20 -18.21 3.21
N LEU A 315 15.44 -17.75 3.07
CA LEU A 315 16.44 -18.26 2.14
C LEU A 315 17.24 -19.45 2.68
N ARG A 316 17.02 -19.85 3.94
CA ARG A 316 17.71 -20.96 4.58
C ARG A 316 17.22 -22.31 4.06
N SER A 317 18.08 -23.32 4.09
CA SER A 317 17.76 -24.69 3.70
C SER A 317 16.49 -25.23 4.38
N LYS A 318 15.73 -26.05 3.65
CA LYS A 318 14.37 -26.57 3.91
C LYS A 318 13.23 -25.57 3.74
N ARG A 319 13.51 -24.36 3.22
CA ARG A 319 12.51 -23.33 2.90
C ARG A 319 12.62 -23.02 1.40
N PHE A 320 13.11 -21.85 1.01
CA PHE A 320 13.37 -21.52 -0.39
C PHE A 320 14.77 -21.99 -0.81
N ASP A 321 14.86 -23.30 -1.00
CA ASP A 321 16.11 -24.02 -1.26
C ASP A 321 16.57 -23.85 -2.70
N ARG A 322 15.62 -23.87 -3.64
CA ARG A 322 15.88 -23.64 -5.06
C ARG A 322 15.61 -22.18 -5.39
N ARG A 323 16.57 -21.52 -6.02
CA ARG A 323 16.49 -20.11 -6.41
C ARG A 323 16.72 -20.03 -7.90
N ILE A 324 15.73 -19.53 -8.62
CA ILE A 324 15.76 -19.42 -10.08
C ILE A 324 15.75 -17.94 -10.43
N PHE A 325 16.82 -17.49 -11.06
CA PHE A 325 16.94 -16.13 -11.56
C PHE A 325 16.38 -16.06 -12.97
N ILE A 326 15.52 -15.09 -13.22
CA ILE A 326 14.86 -14.85 -14.49
C ILE A 326 15.29 -13.46 -14.94
N SER A 327 16.13 -13.42 -15.96
CA SER A 327 16.64 -12.20 -16.58
C SER A 327 15.60 -11.56 -17.49
N LEU A 328 15.94 -10.38 -18.03
CA LEU A 328 15.23 -9.82 -19.17
C LEU A 328 15.48 -10.69 -20.41
N PRO A 329 14.50 -10.77 -21.33
CA PRO A 329 14.60 -11.65 -22.47
C PRO A 329 15.70 -11.22 -23.46
N ASP A 330 16.43 -12.20 -23.99
CA ASP A 330 17.43 -12.03 -25.03
C ASP A 330 16.82 -11.71 -26.41
N LEU A 331 17.65 -11.42 -27.41
CA LEU A 331 17.15 -11.05 -28.75
C LEU A 331 16.22 -12.11 -29.34
N LEU A 332 16.62 -13.39 -29.26
CA LEU A 332 15.84 -14.52 -29.78
C LEU A 332 14.57 -14.73 -28.95
N GLU A 333 14.67 -14.60 -27.62
CA GLU A 333 13.53 -14.73 -26.72
C GLU A 333 12.50 -13.62 -26.95
N ARG A 334 12.95 -12.36 -27.13
CA ARG A 334 12.08 -11.24 -27.51
C ARG A 334 11.37 -11.49 -28.82
N GLN A 335 12.06 -12.08 -29.81
CA GLN A 335 11.44 -12.47 -31.07
C GLN A 335 10.33 -13.49 -30.84
N SER A 336 10.60 -14.58 -30.11
CA SER A 336 9.60 -15.62 -29.80
C SER A 336 8.42 -15.07 -29.00
N ILE A 337 8.65 -14.14 -28.06
CA ILE A 337 7.59 -13.45 -27.32
C ILE A 337 6.74 -12.61 -28.27
N LEU A 338 7.35 -11.86 -29.19
CA LEU A 338 6.64 -11.05 -30.19
C LEU A 338 5.79 -11.92 -31.12
N GLU A 339 6.32 -13.06 -31.57
CA GLU A 339 5.59 -14.03 -32.41
C GLU A 339 4.29 -14.48 -31.71
N LYS A 340 4.39 -14.90 -30.43
CA LYS A 340 3.22 -15.32 -29.65
C LYS A 340 2.22 -14.19 -29.41
N LEU A 341 2.70 -12.98 -29.11
CA LEU A 341 1.84 -11.81 -28.86
C LEU A 341 1.10 -11.32 -30.11
N LEU A 342 1.68 -11.55 -31.29
CA LEU A 342 1.15 -11.11 -32.58
C LEU A 342 0.34 -12.19 -33.32
N GLU A 343 0.38 -13.45 -32.85
CA GLU A 343 -0.31 -14.61 -33.45
C GLU A 343 -1.79 -14.34 -33.79
N ASN A 344 -2.50 -13.61 -32.92
CA ASN A 344 -3.93 -13.30 -33.07
C ASN A 344 -4.21 -11.85 -33.54
N LYS A 345 -3.24 -11.15 -34.11
CA LYS A 345 -3.37 -9.75 -34.54
C LYS A 345 -2.96 -9.61 -36.01
N LYS A 346 -3.69 -8.80 -36.80
CA LYS A 346 -3.27 -8.44 -38.17
C LYS A 346 -2.08 -7.48 -38.08
N HIS A 347 -0.95 -7.82 -38.70
CA HIS A 347 0.27 -7.01 -38.62
C HIS A 347 1.18 -7.21 -39.85
N ALA A 348 1.85 -6.13 -40.26
CA ALA A 348 2.91 -6.12 -41.28
C ALA A 348 4.26 -5.80 -40.61
N LEU A 349 4.66 -6.61 -39.63
CA LEU A 349 5.86 -6.37 -38.82
C LEU A 349 6.91 -7.45 -39.05
N ASN A 350 8.18 -7.06 -39.06
CA ASN A 350 9.31 -7.99 -38.99
C ASN A 350 9.73 -8.20 -37.53
N TYR A 351 9.49 -9.40 -36.98
CA TYR A 351 9.76 -9.70 -35.57
C TYR A 351 11.20 -9.43 -35.16
N LEU A 352 12.18 -9.85 -35.97
CA LEU A 352 13.60 -9.65 -35.68
C LEU A 352 13.96 -8.16 -35.63
N LYS A 353 13.42 -7.35 -36.54
CA LYS A 353 13.65 -5.90 -36.57
C LYS A 353 13.08 -5.23 -35.31
N ILE A 354 11.87 -5.60 -34.90
CA ILE A 354 11.25 -5.08 -33.68
C ILE A 354 12.04 -5.53 -32.43
N ALA A 355 12.45 -6.81 -32.36
CA ALA A 355 13.23 -7.34 -31.25
C ALA A 355 14.59 -6.62 -31.07
N LYS A 356 15.20 -6.14 -32.17
CA LYS A 356 16.44 -5.35 -32.14
C LYS A 356 16.26 -3.94 -31.58
N ILE A 357 15.12 -3.29 -31.81
CA ILE A 357 14.87 -1.93 -31.30
C ILE A 357 14.29 -1.90 -29.87
N CYS A 358 13.81 -3.04 -29.38
CA CYS A 358 13.22 -3.23 -28.04
C CYS A 358 14.21 -3.82 -27.02
N VAL A 359 15.49 -3.41 -27.07
CA VAL A 359 16.49 -3.85 -26.09
C VAL A 359 16.08 -3.42 -24.67
N GLY A 360 16.20 -4.35 -23.72
CA GLY A 360 15.85 -4.10 -22.31
C GLY A 360 14.35 -4.16 -21.99
N PHE A 361 13.49 -4.48 -22.97
CA PHE A 361 12.06 -4.64 -22.72
C PHE A 361 11.78 -5.99 -22.07
N SER A 362 10.98 -6.00 -20.99
CA SER A 362 10.42 -7.23 -20.43
C SER A 362 9.26 -7.76 -21.28
N GLY A 363 8.87 -9.02 -21.07
CA GLY A 363 7.73 -9.61 -21.78
C GLY A 363 6.43 -8.80 -21.61
N ALA A 364 6.18 -8.28 -20.41
CA ALA A 364 5.04 -7.38 -20.14
C ALA A 364 5.15 -6.04 -20.90
N MET A 365 6.36 -5.47 -21.03
CA MET A 365 6.57 -4.27 -21.83
C MET A 365 6.32 -4.52 -23.31
N LEU A 366 6.75 -5.67 -23.85
CA LEU A 366 6.46 -6.08 -25.23
C LEU A 366 4.95 -6.25 -25.44
N ALA A 367 4.25 -6.91 -24.52
CA ALA A 367 2.79 -7.05 -24.58
C ALA A 367 2.09 -5.68 -24.58
N THR A 368 2.56 -4.76 -23.74
CA THR A 368 2.02 -3.39 -23.67
C THR A 368 2.32 -2.61 -24.96
N LEU A 369 3.54 -2.73 -25.49
CA LEU A 369 3.96 -2.11 -26.75
C LEU A 369 3.05 -2.54 -27.91
N ILE A 370 2.82 -3.84 -28.08
CA ILE A 370 1.95 -4.36 -29.13
C ILE A 370 0.50 -3.90 -28.94
N ASN A 371 0.00 -3.90 -27.70
CA ASN A 371 -1.37 -3.47 -27.43
C ASN A 371 -1.58 -1.98 -27.72
N GLU A 372 -0.66 -1.12 -27.29
CA GLU A 372 -0.72 0.33 -27.55
C GLU A 372 -0.49 0.65 -29.04
N SER A 373 0.33 -0.12 -29.74
CA SER A 373 0.51 0.02 -31.19
C SER A 373 -0.75 -0.38 -31.95
N ALA A 374 -1.46 -1.40 -31.49
CA ALA A 374 -2.78 -1.76 -32.03
C ALA A 374 -3.82 -0.65 -31.80
N LEU A 375 -3.83 -0.04 -30.61
CA LEU A 375 -4.68 1.12 -30.32
C LEU A 375 -4.32 2.32 -31.21
N ASN A 376 -3.04 2.53 -31.50
CA ASN A 376 -2.59 3.60 -32.39
C ASN A 376 -3.01 3.35 -33.85
N ALA A 377 -2.88 2.12 -34.34
CA ALA A 377 -3.38 1.73 -35.66
C ALA A 377 -4.90 1.98 -35.76
N LEU A 378 -5.66 1.56 -34.74
CA LEU A 378 -7.11 1.78 -34.68
C LEU A 378 -7.47 3.28 -34.65
N LYS A 379 -6.72 4.09 -33.90
CA LYS A 379 -6.90 5.55 -33.86
C LYS A 379 -6.71 6.20 -35.24
N HIS A 380 -5.82 5.65 -36.05
CA HIS A 380 -5.59 6.05 -37.44
C HIS A 380 -6.50 5.33 -38.45
N GLN A 381 -7.56 4.65 -37.98
CA GLN A 381 -8.52 3.91 -38.81
C GLN A 381 -7.87 2.81 -39.67
N ARG A 382 -6.77 2.21 -39.19
CA ARG A 382 -6.09 1.09 -39.83
C ARG A 382 -6.42 -0.22 -39.12
N GLU A 383 -6.57 -1.30 -39.89
CA GLU A 383 -6.83 -2.64 -39.37
C GLU A 383 -5.56 -3.44 -39.07
N GLU A 384 -4.40 -2.95 -39.51
CA GLU A 384 -3.12 -3.65 -39.45
C GLU A 384 -2.08 -2.82 -38.69
N ILE A 385 -1.33 -3.48 -37.81
CA ILE A 385 -0.23 -2.86 -37.05
C ILE A 385 1.00 -2.75 -37.96
N THR A 386 1.58 -1.56 -38.04
CA THR A 386 2.77 -1.28 -38.85
C THR A 386 3.94 -0.83 -37.99
N GLU A 387 5.15 -0.80 -38.58
CA GLU A 387 6.36 -0.41 -37.85
C GLU A 387 6.30 1.02 -37.29
N SER A 388 5.60 1.95 -37.96
CA SER A 388 5.46 3.33 -37.47
C SER A 388 4.70 3.40 -36.15
N ASP A 389 3.69 2.54 -35.96
CA ASP A 389 2.93 2.47 -34.71
C ASP A 389 3.81 2.04 -33.53
N ILE A 390 4.68 1.07 -33.79
CA ILE A 390 5.63 0.56 -32.79
C ILE A 390 6.61 1.66 -32.39
N LEU A 391 7.16 2.39 -33.37
CA LEU A 391 8.14 3.45 -33.12
C LEU A 391 7.54 4.61 -32.32
N GLU A 392 6.31 5.05 -32.64
CA GLU A 392 5.62 6.12 -31.90
C GLU A 392 5.35 5.75 -30.44
N VAL A 393 5.07 4.47 -30.18
CA VAL A 393 4.70 3.98 -28.85
C VAL A 393 5.93 3.58 -28.03
N LYS A 394 7.03 3.17 -28.68
CA LYS A 394 8.23 2.63 -28.02
C LYS A 394 8.72 3.53 -26.89
N ASP A 395 8.94 4.81 -27.19
CA ASP A 395 9.51 5.77 -26.25
C ASP A 395 8.54 6.10 -25.12
N LYS A 396 7.23 6.08 -25.40
CA LYS A 396 6.17 6.22 -24.39
C LYS A 396 6.19 5.07 -23.39
N ILE A 397 6.45 3.83 -23.84
CA ILE A 397 6.55 2.65 -22.96
C ILE A 397 7.87 2.63 -22.19
N ALA A 398 8.98 2.96 -22.86
CA ALA A 398 10.31 2.94 -22.24
C ALA A 398 10.48 4.05 -21.18
N TYR A 399 10.01 5.27 -21.44
CA TYR A 399 10.30 6.45 -20.62
C TYR A 399 9.06 7.09 -19.98
N GLY A 400 7.86 6.56 -20.26
CA GLY A 400 6.59 7.13 -19.81
C GLY A 400 6.16 8.36 -20.64
N LYS A 401 4.90 8.79 -20.45
CA LYS A 401 4.37 10.01 -21.10
C LYS A 401 4.97 11.25 -20.42
N LYS A 402 6.12 11.71 -20.90
CA LYS A 402 6.63 13.03 -20.53
C LYS A 402 5.69 14.08 -21.12
N LYS A 403 5.10 14.92 -20.27
CA LYS A 403 4.37 16.09 -20.75
C LYS A 403 5.38 16.90 -21.56
N PRO A 404 5.11 17.25 -22.83
CA PRO A 404 6.03 18.10 -23.58
C PRO A 404 6.18 19.38 -22.76
N GLN A 405 7.40 19.67 -22.31
CA GLN A 405 7.70 20.95 -21.70
C GLN A 405 7.54 21.98 -22.80
N THR A 406 6.48 22.78 -22.73
CA THR A 406 6.36 24.00 -23.53
C THR A 406 7.39 24.96 -22.99
N LEU A 407 8.54 25.02 -23.65
CA LEU A 407 9.59 25.99 -23.39
C LEU A 407 9.16 27.33 -23.99
N ASP A 408 9.32 28.42 -23.23
CA ASP A 408 9.28 29.78 -23.76
C ASP A 408 10.45 30.01 -24.74
N GLU A 409 10.37 30.99 -25.64
CA GLU A 409 11.42 31.24 -26.66
C GLU A 409 12.80 31.46 -26.02
N ASN A 410 12.87 32.23 -24.93
CA ASN A 410 14.10 32.40 -24.16
C ASN A 410 14.63 31.09 -23.56
N GLN A 411 13.73 30.18 -23.15
CA GLN A 411 14.12 28.88 -22.61
C GLN A 411 14.58 27.93 -23.71
N LYS A 412 13.97 27.98 -24.90
CA LYS A 412 14.41 27.23 -26.07
C LYS A 412 15.82 27.64 -26.48
N GLU A 413 16.11 28.94 -26.52
CA GLU A 413 17.47 29.42 -26.82
C GLU A 413 18.51 28.89 -25.83
N LEU A 414 18.22 28.95 -24.52
CA LEU A 414 19.10 28.42 -23.48
C LEU A 414 19.32 26.91 -23.62
N VAL A 415 18.26 26.14 -23.86
CA VAL A 415 18.33 24.69 -24.03
C VAL A 415 19.06 24.31 -25.32
N ALA A 416 18.81 25.03 -26.43
CA ALA A 416 19.48 24.78 -27.69
C ALA A 416 20.98 25.03 -27.59
N LEU A 417 21.39 26.11 -26.94
CA LEU A 417 22.79 26.40 -26.68
C LEU A 417 23.44 25.36 -25.76
N TYR A 418 22.73 24.92 -24.73
CA TYR A 418 23.16 23.87 -23.81
C TYR A 418 23.44 22.55 -24.54
N GLN A 419 22.48 22.09 -25.36
CA GLN A 419 22.61 20.85 -26.12
C GLN A 419 23.65 20.96 -27.23
N SER A 420 23.79 22.13 -27.86
CA SER A 420 24.80 22.36 -28.90
C SER A 420 26.22 22.22 -28.36
N ALA A 421 26.50 22.73 -27.16
CA ALA A 421 27.80 22.53 -26.52
C ALA A 421 28.05 21.06 -26.16
N LYS A 422 27.02 20.33 -25.72
CA LYS A 422 27.12 18.89 -25.47
C LYS A 422 27.42 18.12 -26.74
N ALA A 423 26.69 18.39 -27.82
CA ALA A 423 26.85 17.68 -29.08
C ALA A 423 28.20 17.98 -29.74
N LEU A 424 28.63 19.25 -29.70
CA LEU A 424 29.98 19.65 -30.12
C LEU A 424 31.06 18.92 -29.33
N SER A 425 30.92 18.88 -28.00
CA SER A 425 31.91 18.22 -27.13
C SER A 425 31.91 16.71 -27.36
N ALA A 426 30.74 16.08 -27.54
CA ALA A 426 30.62 14.66 -27.85
C ALA A 426 31.31 14.31 -29.18
N TYR A 427 31.12 15.13 -30.21
CA TYR A 427 31.76 14.95 -31.50
C TYR A 427 33.30 15.02 -31.40
N TRP A 428 33.84 16.04 -30.72
CA TRP A 428 35.29 16.21 -30.56
C TRP A 428 35.94 15.18 -29.62
N LEU A 429 35.20 14.67 -28.65
CA LEU A 429 35.68 13.68 -27.68
C LEU A 429 35.37 12.23 -28.12
N GLU A 430 34.93 12.05 -29.37
CA GLU A 430 34.63 10.75 -30.00
C GLU A 430 33.60 9.91 -29.22
N ILE A 431 32.61 10.56 -28.61
CA ILE A 431 31.49 9.88 -27.96
C ILE A 431 30.41 9.60 -29.00
N GLU A 432 30.06 8.32 -29.18
CA GLU A 432 29.04 7.90 -30.12
C GLU A 432 27.65 8.47 -29.77
N PHE A 433 27.01 9.13 -30.74
CA PHE A 433 25.59 9.48 -30.72
C PHE A 433 25.02 9.54 -32.13
N ASP A 434 23.74 9.19 -32.30
CA ASP A 434 23.07 9.26 -33.61
C ASP A 434 22.54 10.67 -33.91
N LYS A 435 21.77 11.21 -32.96
CA LYS A 435 21.09 12.52 -33.07
C LYS A 435 21.06 13.22 -31.72
N ALA A 436 21.35 14.51 -31.70
CA ALA A 436 21.24 15.37 -30.53
C ALA A 436 19.96 16.23 -30.62
N PRO A 437 18.88 15.90 -29.89
CA PRO A 437 17.63 16.67 -29.91
C PRO A 437 17.70 17.90 -28.98
N ILE A 438 16.83 18.90 -29.20
CA ILE A 438 16.63 20.02 -28.24
C ILE A 438 16.25 19.46 -26.86
N LEU A 439 15.23 18.59 -26.84
CA LEU A 439 14.68 18.00 -25.63
C LEU A 439 15.04 16.53 -25.54
N GLY A 440 15.62 16.13 -24.41
CA GLY A 440 15.99 14.74 -24.14
C GLY A 440 17.50 14.56 -24.02
N GLU A 441 17.89 13.34 -23.70
CA GLU A 441 19.27 12.92 -23.60
C GLU A 441 19.63 12.09 -24.83
N PHE A 442 20.81 12.35 -25.41
CA PHE A 442 21.32 11.59 -26.55
C PHE A 442 22.62 10.82 -26.23
N ILE A 443 23.12 10.96 -25.00
CA ILE A 443 24.34 10.32 -24.53
C ILE A 443 23.97 9.43 -23.36
N ALA A 444 24.33 8.16 -23.45
CA ALA A 444 24.14 7.17 -22.41
C ALA A 444 25.47 6.45 -22.14
N PHE A 445 25.87 6.40 -20.87
CA PHE A 445 26.99 5.59 -20.43
C PHE A 445 26.49 4.17 -20.15
N ASN A 446 27.23 3.14 -20.61
CA ASN A 446 26.84 1.75 -20.42
C ASN A 446 27.77 1.07 -19.40
N GLU A 447 27.29 0.91 -18.17
CA GLU A 447 28.05 0.32 -17.06
C GLU A 447 28.52 -1.12 -17.32
N ASN A 448 27.84 -1.85 -18.21
CA ASN A 448 28.17 -3.24 -18.53
C ASN A 448 29.27 -3.37 -19.61
N LYS A 449 29.71 -2.26 -20.22
CA LYS A 449 30.82 -2.24 -21.17
C LYS A 449 32.13 -1.89 -20.47
N ILE A 450 33.22 -2.45 -20.98
CA ILE A 450 34.58 -2.10 -20.55
C ILE A 450 34.91 -0.72 -21.12
N HIS A 451 35.24 0.22 -20.24
CA HIS A 451 35.58 1.59 -20.59
C HIS A 451 37.00 1.95 -20.16
N SER A 452 37.71 2.73 -20.97
CA SER A 452 38.99 3.31 -20.59
C SER A 452 38.84 4.52 -19.65
N GLU A 453 39.87 4.85 -18.87
CA GLU A 453 39.87 6.06 -18.02
C GLU A 453 39.61 7.32 -18.87
N SER A 454 40.23 7.40 -20.05
CA SER A 454 40.04 8.50 -21.00
C SER A 454 38.60 8.62 -21.47
N GLU A 455 37.93 7.51 -21.78
CA GLU A 455 36.51 7.51 -22.16
C GLU A 455 35.63 8.03 -21.02
N ILE A 456 35.84 7.55 -19.79
CA ILE A 456 35.05 8.00 -18.63
C ILE A 456 35.23 9.51 -18.41
N LYS A 457 36.47 10.01 -18.52
CA LYS A 457 36.76 11.46 -18.46
C LYS A 457 36.07 12.23 -19.60
N ASN A 458 36.02 11.67 -20.80
CA ASN A 458 35.33 12.28 -21.93
C ASN A 458 33.82 12.39 -21.66
N TYR A 459 33.18 11.34 -21.15
CA TYR A 459 31.77 11.40 -20.74
C TYR A 459 31.53 12.49 -19.68
N ILE A 460 32.38 12.58 -18.66
CA ILE A 460 32.29 13.64 -17.64
C ILE A 460 32.38 15.03 -18.28
N LYS A 461 33.36 15.26 -19.17
CA LYS A 461 33.53 16.53 -19.89
C LYS A 461 32.30 16.91 -20.70
N VAL A 462 31.68 15.95 -21.37
CA VAL A 462 30.45 16.21 -22.14
C VAL A 462 29.25 16.52 -21.23
N TYR A 463 29.11 15.89 -20.07
CA TYR A 463 28.06 16.26 -19.11
C TYR A 463 28.26 17.67 -18.56
N LEU A 464 29.51 18.14 -18.42
CA LEU A 464 29.82 19.48 -17.92
C LEU A 464 29.65 20.57 -18.99
N SER A 465 29.82 20.26 -20.27
CA SER A 465 29.93 21.24 -21.36
C SER A 465 28.71 22.16 -21.49
N GLY A 466 27.50 21.63 -21.32
CA GLY A 466 26.27 22.43 -21.36
C GLY A 466 26.23 23.49 -20.26
N THR A 467 26.72 23.18 -19.05
CA THR A 467 26.77 24.16 -17.95
C THR A 467 27.83 25.22 -18.22
N ILE A 468 28.99 24.80 -18.73
CA ILE A 468 30.13 25.68 -19.01
C ILE A 468 29.76 26.70 -20.09
N ILE A 469 29.10 26.32 -21.18
CA ILE A 469 28.76 27.27 -22.25
C ILE A 469 27.80 28.36 -21.77
N LEU A 470 26.85 28.00 -20.89
CA LEU A 470 25.91 28.95 -20.30
C LEU A 470 26.64 29.91 -19.34
N GLU A 471 27.56 29.40 -18.52
CA GLU A 471 28.38 30.22 -17.63
C GLU A 471 29.29 31.18 -18.42
N LEU A 472 29.88 30.73 -19.54
CA LEU A 472 30.71 31.56 -20.40
C LEU A 472 29.94 32.70 -21.07
N LEU A 473 28.69 32.46 -21.48
CA LEU A 473 27.89 33.43 -22.24
C LEU A 473 27.05 34.36 -21.36
N TYR A 474 26.37 33.81 -20.36
CA TYR A 474 25.43 34.56 -19.51
C TYR A 474 26.04 34.96 -18.17
N LYS A 475 27.21 34.42 -17.80
CA LYS A 475 27.85 34.64 -16.47
C LYS A 475 26.97 34.22 -15.30
N GLU A 476 26.03 33.31 -15.53
CA GLU A 476 25.08 32.78 -14.56
C GLU A 476 25.00 31.26 -14.65
N ARG A 477 24.49 30.62 -13.59
CA ARG A 477 24.29 29.17 -13.52
C ARG A 477 22.80 28.86 -13.55
N TYR A 478 22.43 27.89 -14.39
CA TYR A 478 21.05 27.46 -14.57
C TYR A 478 20.78 26.08 -13.95
N SER A 479 19.54 25.84 -13.55
CA SER A 479 19.09 24.57 -12.95
C SER A 479 18.96 23.41 -13.95
N LEU A 480 19.12 23.68 -15.25
CA LEU A 480 19.04 22.70 -16.33
C LEU A 480 20.06 21.55 -16.15
N SER A 481 21.21 21.85 -15.55
CA SER A 481 22.34 20.92 -15.41
C SER A 481 22.20 19.88 -14.30
N LYS A 482 21.10 19.85 -13.55
CA LYS A 482 20.96 18.98 -12.37
C LYS A 482 21.23 17.50 -12.67
N GLN A 483 20.66 16.97 -13.76
CA GLN A 483 20.81 15.56 -14.15
C GLN A 483 22.23 15.26 -14.63
N ASP A 484 22.77 16.09 -15.51
CA ASP A 484 24.13 15.93 -16.05
C ASP A 484 25.20 16.05 -14.95
N LEU A 485 25.01 16.93 -13.97
CA LEU A 485 25.89 17.04 -12.80
C LEU A 485 25.81 15.81 -11.90
N GLN A 486 24.64 15.19 -11.74
CA GLN A 486 24.51 13.94 -10.99
C GLN A 486 25.28 12.81 -11.70
N LYS A 487 25.15 12.71 -13.03
CA LYS A 487 25.88 11.72 -13.83
C LYS A 487 27.39 11.95 -13.80
N ALA A 488 27.85 13.19 -13.94
CA ALA A 488 29.27 13.53 -13.85
C ALA A 488 29.85 13.15 -12.48
N LYS A 489 29.12 13.38 -11.38
CA LYS A 489 29.53 12.96 -10.03
C LYS A 489 29.57 11.44 -9.90
N PHE A 490 28.53 10.77 -10.37
CA PHE A 490 28.46 9.31 -10.38
C PHE A 490 29.64 8.69 -11.14
N LEU A 491 29.94 9.17 -12.35
CA LEU A 491 31.08 8.68 -13.13
C LEU A 491 32.42 8.97 -12.48
N ASN A 492 32.54 10.10 -11.78
CA ASN A 492 33.75 10.41 -11.03
C ASN A 492 33.93 9.47 -9.82
N GLU A 493 32.85 9.08 -9.16
CA GLU A 493 32.85 8.06 -8.09
C GLU A 493 33.13 6.66 -8.65
N PHE A 494 32.51 6.30 -9.78
CA PHE A 494 32.70 5.04 -10.49
C PHE A 494 34.16 4.86 -10.96
N MET A 495 34.74 5.91 -11.54
CA MET A 495 36.15 5.93 -11.93
C MET A 495 37.07 5.63 -10.74
N ALA A 496 36.74 6.17 -9.56
CA ALA A 496 37.53 5.95 -8.36
C ALA A 496 37.39 4.53 -7.78
N SER A 497 36.18 3.96 -7.80
CA SER A 497 35.93 2.61 -7.26
C SER A 497 36.53 1.51 -8.13
N GLU A 498 36.40 1.61 -9.45
CA GLU A 498 36.80 0.54 -10.39
C GLU A 498 38.28 0.64 -10.81
N LEU A 499 38.83 1.85 -10.93
CA LEU A 499 40.22 2.07 -11.40
C LEU A 499 41.22 2.32 -10.26
N LEU A 500 40.83 2.11 -8.99
CA LEU A 500 41.67 2.33 -7.80
C LEU A 500 42.26 3.75 -7.71
N LEU A 501 41.59 4.75 -8.29
CA LEU A 501 41.97 6.16 -8.23
C LEU A 501 41.31 6.83 -7.02
N ALA A 502 41.99 7.77 -6.34
CA ALA A 502 41.39 8.50 -5.23
C ALA A 502 40.30 9.46 -5.76
N PRO A 503 39.02 9.36 -5.34
CA PRO A 503 37.99 10.29 -5.75
C PRO A 503 38.20 11.61 -5.01
N THR A 504 38.86 12.57 -5.66
CA THR A 504 39.01 13.91 -5.10
C THR A 504 38.02 14.86 -5.77
N LYS A 505 37.46 15.80 -4.98
CA LYS A 505 36.74 16.97 -5.52
C LYS A 505 37.61 17.74 -6.53
N GLU A 506 38.92 17.65 -6.36
CA GLU A 506 39.94 18.22 -7.24
C GLU A 506 39.91 17.62 -8.64
N SER A 507 39.60 16.33 -8.81
CA SER A 507 39.52 15.68 -10.13
C SER A 507 38.41 16.29 -11.00
N LEU A 508 37.24 16.53 -10.41
CA LEU A 508 36.10 17.11 -11.13
C LEU A 508 36.33 18.59 -11.46
N SER A 509 37.02 19.35 -10.59
CA SER A 509 37.39 20.74 -10.90
C SER A 509 38.44 20.82 -12.01
N VAL A 510 39.41 19.90 -12.07
CA VAL A 510 40.40 19.84 -13.15
C VAL A 510 39.71 19.56 -14.49
N LEU A 511 38.83 18.56 -14.54
CA LEU A 511 38.07 18.26 -15.77
C LEU A 511 37.15 19.41 -16.19
N TYR A 512 36.60 20.16 -15.23
CA TYR A 512 35.83 21.37 -15.49
C TYR A 512 36.70 22.47 -16.13
N GLU A 513 37.89 22.73 -15.58
CA GLU A 513 38.82 23.73 -16.11
C GLU A 513 39.30 23.38 -17.51
N GLU A 514 39.69 22.13 -17.76
CA GLU A 514 40.06 21.63 -19.08
C GLU A 514 38.94 21.84 -20.10
N GLN A 515 37.70 21.50 -19.72
CA GLN A 515 36.55 21.66 -20.62
C GLN A 515 36.20 23.14 -20.85
N LEU A 516 36.43 23.99 -19.86
CA LEU A 516 36.26 25.43 -19.96
C LEU A 516 37.28 26.05 -20.93
N GLU A 517 38.54 25.61 -20.89
CA GLU A 517 39.55 26.03 -21.86
C GLU A 517 39.23 25.58 -23.28
N PHE A 518 38.72 24.36 -23.44
CA PHE A 518 38.27 23.83 -24.72
C PHE A 518 37.08 24.61 -25.33
N LEU A 519 36.09 24.97 -24.51
CA LEU A 519 34.87 25.64 -25.01
C LEU A 519 35.04 27.14 -25.30
N LYS A 520 35.97 27.83 -24.64
CA LYS A 520 36.25 29.26 -24.85
C LYS A 520 36.40 29.66 -26.34
N PRO A 521 37.26 29.02 -27.15
CA PRO A 521 37.39 29.35 -28.57
C PRO A 521 36.18 28.92 -29.41
N GLN A 522 35.37 27.97 -28.92
CA GLN A 522 34.28 27.34 -29.67
C GLN A 522 32.91 28.00 -29.47
N ILE A 523 32.83 29.13 -28.75
CA ILE A 523 31.57 29.83 -28.47
C ILE A 523 30.79 30.17 -29.76
N ALA A 524 31.49 30.59 -30.81
CA ALA A 524 30.86 30.90 -32.10
C ALA A 524 30.25 29.65 -32.77
N ALA A 525 30.94 28.51 -32.69
CA ALA A 525 30.43 27.24 -33.21
C ALA A 525 29.19 26.78 -32.44
N CYS A 526 29.20 26.84 -31.11
CA CYS A 526 28.04 26.52 -30.27
C CYS A 526 26.81 27.39 -30.61
N LYS A 527 27.00 28.70 -30.88
CA LYS A 527 25.92 29.59 -31.29
C LYS A 527 25.34 29.25 -32.66
N ARG A 528 26.19 28.91 -33.63
CA ARG A 528 25.72 28.48 -34.96
C ARG A 528 24.92 27.19 -34.88
N LEU A 529 25.45 26.21 -34.15
CA LEU A 529 24.76 24.95 -33.88
C LEU A 529 23.45 25.16 -33.13
N SER A 530 23.36 26.14 -32.21
CA SER A 530 22.11 26.40 -31.49
C SER A 530 21.03 26.98 -32.39
N VAL A 531 21.39 27.82 -33.36
CA VAL A 531 20.43 28.35 -34.35
C VAL A 531 19.91 27.21 -35.24
N LEU A 532 20.80 26.36 -35.74
CA LEU A 532 20.43 25.20 -36.54
C LEU A 532 19.56 24.21 -35.75
N LEU A 533 19.91 23.99 -34.48
CA LEU A 533 19.15 23.11 -33.60
C LEU A 533 17.75 23.67 -33.34
N LEU A 534 17.57 24.99 -33.26
CA LEU A 534 16.24 25.63 -33.15
C LEU A 534 15.42 25.47 -34.44
N GLU A 535 16.06 25.48 -35.61
CA GLU A 535 15.38 25.33 -36.92
C GLU A 535 15.02 23.88 -37.23
N GLN A 536 15.91 22.93 -36.92
CA GLN A 536 15.81 21.52 -37.31
C GLN A 536 15.34 20.60 -36.16
N GLU A 537 15.23 21.14 -34.94
CA GLU A 537 14.91 20.45 -33.68
C GLU A 537 15.87 19.31 -33.27
N CYS A 538 16.79 18.92 -34.15
CA CYS A 538 17.83 17.92 -33.90
C CYS A 538 19.10 18.21 -34.71
N LEU A 539 20.25 17.77 -34.20
CA LEU A 539 21.53 17.76 -34.91
C LEU A 539 21.95 16.31 -35.16
N GLU A 540 22.14 15.93 -36.42
CA GLU A 540 22.57 14.58 -36.81
C GLU A 540 24.10 14.48 -36.83
N HIS A 541 24.66 13.41 -36.26
CA HIS A 541 26.12 13.21 -36.20
C HIS A 541 26.78 13.28 -37.58
N ALA A 542 26.14 12.73 -38.62
CA ALA A 542 26.66 12.71 -39.99
C ALA A 542 26.92 14.12 -40.56
N ASN A 543 26.17 15.13 -40.12
CA ASN A 543 26.23 16.47 -40.66
C ASN A 543 27.22 17.37 -39.88
N PHE A 544 27.75 16.92 -38.74
CA PHE A 544 28.60 17.77 -37.88
C PHE A 544 29.85 18.32 -38.57
N TYR A 545 30.48 17.53 -39.45
CA TYR A 545 31.65 17.99 -40.20
C TYR A 545 31.32 19.20 -41.08
N ASP A 546 30.19 19.14 -41.78
CA ASP A 546 29.74 20.21 -42.68
C ASP A 546 29.25 21.43 -41.88
N LEU A 547 28.58 21.18 -40.75
CA LEU A 547 28.05 22.23 -39.86
C LEU A 547 29.14 23.03 -39.12
N LEU A 548 30.32 22.43 -38.92
CA LEU A 548 31.45 23.10 -38.26
C LEU A 548 32.30 23.92 -39.25
N ASN A 549 32.40 23.47 -40.50
CA ASN A 549 33.24 24.05 -41.53
C ASN A 549 32.50 25.01 -42.49
N GLY A 550 31.17 25.02 -42.49
CA GLY A 550 30.34 26.08 -43.07
C GLY A 550 30.28 27.31 -42.17
#